data_AF-A0A376VR56-F1
#
_entry.id   AF-A0A376VR56-F1
#
_cell.length_a   1.000
_cell.length_b   1.000
_cell.length_c   1.000
_cell.angle_alpha   90.00
_cell.angle_beta   90.00
_cell.angle_gamma   90.00
#
_symmetry.space_group_name_H-M   'P 1'
#
loop_
_entity.id
_entity.type
_entity.pdbx_description
1 polymer ?
#
loop_
_entity_poly.entity_id
_entity_poly.type
_entity_poly.pdbx_seq_one_letter_code
_entity_poly.pdbx_strand_id
1 'polypeptide(L)'
;MHSWKKKLVVSQLALACTLAITSQANATTYDTWTYYDNPVTALDWDHMDKAGTVDGNYVNYSGFVYYNNTNGDFDQSFNGDTVNGTISTYYLNHDYADSTANQLDISNSVIHGSITSLKPGGYYDRLDADSDLLVGYDFYTDAFVDTNWRDGDVFTLNIANTTIDDDYEAFYFTDSYKDGDVTKHTNETFDTSEGVAVNLDVESNINISNNSRIAGIALSQGNTYNETYTTESHTWDNNISVKDSTVTSGSDIILDSDTYVKTGHFGNSSEPSDYTGPGDVAMSFTDSGSDYAMKNNVYFSNSTLMGDVAFNSTWNSNFDPNGHDSNGDGLKDTNGGWTDDGLNVDELNLTLDNGSKWVGQAIYNVAETSAMYDVATN
;
A
#
# COMPACT_ATOMS: atom_id res chain seq x y z
N MET A 1 18.24 67.03 3.91
CA MET A 1 17.19 66.14 3.37
C MET A 1 17.84 64.87 2.84
N HIS A 2 17.82 63.79 3.62
CA HIS A 2 18.26 62.47 3.15
C HIS A 2 17.08 61.79 2.43
N SER A 3 17.30 61.39 1.17
CA SER A 3 16.36 60.56 0.41
C SER A 3 16.73 59.09 0.62
N TRP A 4 15.83 58.32 1.21
CA TRP A 4 15.96 56.87 1.34
C TRP A 4 15.45 56.18 0.07
N LYS A 5 16.33 55.42 -0.59
CA LYS A 5 15.95 54.42 -1.58
C LYS A 5 15.33 53.22 -0.86
N LYS A 6 14.00 53.07 -0.86
CA LYS A 6 13.36 51.79 -0.53
C LYS A 6 13.51 50.86 -1.73
N LYS A 7 14.33 49.83 -1.60
CA LYS A 7 14.33 48.66 -2.48
C LYS A 7 12.97 47.97 -2.35
N LEU A 8 12.32 47.75 -3.48
CA LEU A 8 11.12 46.93 -3.60
C LEU A 8 11.50 45.50 -3.21
N VAL A 9 11.24 45.11 -1.96
CA VAL A 9 11.07 43.71 -1.60
C VAL A 9 9.64 43.37 -2.01
N VAL A 10 9.42 43.18 -3.31
CA VAL A 10 8.23 42.45 -3.77
C VAL A 10 8.45 41.04 -3.26
N SER A 11 7.74 40.72 -2.19
CA SER A 11 8.03 39.58 -1.35
C SER A 11 7.93 38.29 -2.16
N GLN A 12 8.91 37.40 -1.98
CA GLN A 12 8.76 35.98 -2.36
C GLN A 12 7.45 35.38 -1.82
N LEU A 13 6.93 35.95 -0.72
CA LEU A 13 5.61 35.66 -0.16
C LEU A 13 4.46 35.93 -1.14
N ALA A 14 4.48 37.05 -1.89
CA ALA A 14 3.44 37.33 -2.88
C ALA A 14 3.55 36.40 -4.09
N LEU A 15 4.76 35.98 -4.47
CA LEU A 15 4.97 35.01 -5.55
C LEU A 15 4.50 33.60 -5.15
N ALA A 16 4.78 33.17 -3.91
CA ALA A 16 4.28 31.92 -3.34
C ALA A 16 2.75 31.90 -3.20
N CYS A 17 2.15 33.01 -2.73
CA CYS A 17 0.69 33.12 -2.67
C CYS A 17 0.02 33.19 -4.06
N THR A 18 0.69 33.73 -5.07
CA THR A 18 0.13 33.76 -6.44
C THR A 18 0.21 32.38 -7.11
N LEU A 19 1.29 31.60 -6.86
CA LEU A 19 1.41 30.19 -7.28
C LEU A 19 0.32 29.32 -6.65
N ALA A 20 0.04 29.49 -5.35
CA ALA A 20 -1.01 28.76 -4.64
C ALA A 20 -2.44 29.08 -5.11
N ILE A 21 -2.69 30.27 -5.66
CA ILE A 21 -4.01 30.66 -6.20
C ILE A 21 -4.20 30.11 -7.62
N THR A 22 -3.13 29.87 -8.38
CA THR A 22 -3.23 29.27 -9.73
C THR A 22 -3.28 27.74 -9.75
N SER A 23 -2.93 27.04 -8.65
CA SER A 23 -3.01 25.57 -8.58
C SER A 23 -4.41 25.04 -8.26
N GLN A 24 -5.32 25.87 -7.74
CA GLN A 24 -6.71 25.46 -7.44
C GLN A 24 -7.61 25.36 -8.69
N ALA A 25 -7.06 25.51 -9.90
CA ALA A 25 -7.88 25.69 -11.09
C ALA A 25 -8.51 24.40 -11.66
N ASN A 26 -8.17 23.19 -11.18
CA ASN A 26 -8.86 21.94 -11.53
C ASN A 26 -8.68 20.86 -10.44
N ALA A 27 -8.89 21.20 -9.17
CA ALA A 27 -8.93 20.16 -8.14
C ALA A 27 -10.13 19.24 -8.40
N THR A 28 -9.87 17.97 -8.70
CA THR A 28 -10.91 16.96 -8.92
C THR A 28 -11.06 16.13 -7.65
N THR A 29 -12.31 15.78 -7.31
CA THR A 29 -12.59 14.80 -6.26
C THR A 29 -12.96 13.48 -6.91
N TYR A 30 -12.30 12.41 -6.48
CA TYR A 30 -12.56 11.06 -6.94
C TYR A 30 -13.04 10.19 -5.78
N ASP A 31 -14.13 9.46 -5.99
CA ASP A 31 -14.60 8.44 -5.06
C ASP A 31 -14.34 7.07 -5.71
N THR A 32 -13.58 6.21 -5.04
CA THR A 32 -13.17 4.94 -5.66
C THR A 32 -14.27 3.90 -5.61
N TRP A 33 -15.21 4.04 -4.67
CA TRP A 33 -16.33 3.15 -4.43
C TRP A 33 -17.67 3.84 -4.73
N THR A 34 -18.62 3.10 -5.29
CA THR A 34 -19.98 3.62 -5.57
C THR A 34 -21.00 2.53 -5.37
N TYR A 35 -22.13 2.87 -4.76
CA TYR A 35 -23.29 1.99 -4.67
C TYR A 35 -24.30 2.33 -5.76
N TYR A 36 -24.72 1.32 -6.50
CA TYR A 36 -25.80 1.39 -7.47
C TYR A 36 -27.05 0.76 -6.86
N ASP A 37 -27.98 1.63 -6.48
CA ASP A 37 -29.27 1.29 -5.88
C ASP A 37 -30.30 0.84 -6.93
N ASN A 38 -30.92 -0.31 -6.70
CA ASN A 38 -32.17 -0.71 -7.32
C ASN A 38 -33.34 -0.34 -6.38
N PRO A 39 -34.12 0.70 -6.71
CA PRO A 39 -35.15 1.21 -5.82
C PRO A 39 -36.37 0.29 -5.65
N VAL A 40 -36.37 -0.89 -6.28
CA VAL A 40 -37.46 -1.86 -6.26
C VAL A 40 -37.21 -3.00 -5.26
N THR A 41 -35.96 -3.42 -5.07
CA THR A 41 -35.61 -4.60 -4.28
C THR A 41 -34.66 -4.21 -3.16
N ALA A 42 -34.89 -4.77 -1.98
CA ALA A 42 -33.97 -4.58 -0.86
C ALA A 42 -32.63 -5.24 -1.19
N LEU A 43 -31.53 -4.62 -0.76
CA LEU A 43 -30.18 -5.18 -0.88
C LEU A 43 -30.16 -6.61 -0.36
N ASP A 44 -29.71 -7.52 -1.23
CA ASP A 44 -29.41 -8.91 -0.89
C ASP A 44 -27.92 -9.16 -1.09
N TRP A 45 -27.16 -9.17 0.00
CA TRP A 45 -25.72 -9.36 -0.05
C TRP A 45 -25.28 -10.73 -0.62
N ASP A 46 -26.12 -11.77 -0.49
CA ASP A 46 -25.85 -13.08 -1.07
C ASP A 46 -25.97 -13.08 -2.60
N HIS A 47 -26.62 -12.05 -3.17
CA HIS A 47 -26.93 -11.93 -4.59
C HIS A 47 -26.58 -10.54 -5.14
N MET A 48 -25.48 -9.94 -4.67
CA MET A 48 -24.94 -8.74 -5.30
C MET A 48 -24.56 -9.04 -6.75
N ASP A 49 -25.33 -8.47 -7.67
CA ASP A 49 -25.26 -8.85 -9.07
C ASP A 49 -24.89 -7.65 -9.97
N LYS A 50 -24.19 -7.94 -11.06
CA LYS A 50 -23.90 -6.98 -12.13
C LYS A 50 -25.18 -6.30 -12.64
N ALA A 51 -25.07 -5.06 -13.09
CA ALA A 51 -26.19 -4.28 -13.64
C ALA A 51 -27.12 -5.10 -14.57
N GLY A 52 -28.39 -5.22 -14.19
CA GLY A 52 -29.44 -5.83 -15.02
C GLY A 52 -29.94 -7.23 -14.63
N THR A 53 -29.64 -7.73 -13.42
CA THR A 53 -30.21 -8.98 -12.88
C THR A 53 -31.45 -8.74 -11.98
N VAL A 54 -31.83 -9.73 -11.17
CA VAL A 54 -33.06 -9.76 -10.36
C VAL A 54 -33.02 -8.77 -9.19
N ASP A 55 -31.89 -8.65 -8.47
CA ASP A 55 -31.73 -7.66 -7.39
C ASP A 55 -31.16 -6.34 -7.90
N GLY A 56 -30.21 -6.34 -8.85
CA GLY A 56 -29.73 -5.10 -9.49
C GLY A 56 -29.01 -4.08 -8.57
N ASN A 57 -28.92 -4.35 -7.27
CA ASN A 57 -28.08 -3.64 -6.32
C ASN A 57 -26.63 -4.11 -6.43
N TYR A 58 -25.67 -3.19 -6.51
CA TYR A 58 -24.26 -3.56 -6.45
C TYR A 58 -23.34 -2.42 -6.00
N VAL A 59 -22.22 -2.80 -5.39
CA VAL A 59 -21.09 -1.92 -5.14
C VAL A 59 -20.13 -2.04 -6.32
N ASN A 60 -19.59 -0.92 -6.75
CA ASN A 60 -18.62 -0.82 -7.83
C ASN A 60 -17.35 -0.18 -7.31
N TYR A 61 -16.23 -0.63 -7.87
CA TYR A 61 -14.93 -0.01 -7.69
C TYR A 61 -14.43 0.59 -9.01
N SER A 62 -13.79 1.76 -8.94
CA SER A 62 -13.26 2.46 -10.12
C SER A 62 -11.90 3.13 -9.89
N GLY A 63 -11.21 2.78 -8.80
CA GLY A 63 -9.92 3.37 -8.42
C GLY A 63 -8.68 2.75 -9.07
N PHE A 64 -8.82 1.96 -10.13
CA PHE A 64 -7.68 1.35 -10.81
C PHE A 64 -6.89 2.34 -11.66
N VAL A 65 -5.57 2.27 -11.57
CA VAL A 65 -4.62 3.00 -12.41
C VAL A 65 -4.12 2.08 -13.51
N TYR A 66 -4.11 2.58 -14.75
CA TYR A 66 -3.66 1.83 -15.93
C TYR A 66 -2.58 2.56 -16.71
N TYR A 67 -1.82 1.81 -17.49
CA TYR A 67 -0.97 2.36 -18.53
C TYR A 67 -1.79 2.93 -19.70
N ASN A 68 -1.67 4.25 -19.97
CA ASN A 68 -2.37 4.95 -21.07
C ASN A 68 -3.90 4.75 -21.07
N ASN A 69 -4.55 5.16 -20.00
CA ASN A 69 -6.00 5.04 -19.84
C ASN A 69 -6.79 5.81 -20.93
N THR A 70 -7.65 5.08 -21.65
CA THR A 70 -8.65 5.65 -22.58
C THR A 70 -10.10 5.40 -22.15
N ASN A 71 -10.33 4.69 -21.04
CA ASN A 71 -11.65 4.18 -20.64
C ASN A 71 -12.28 4.91 -19.45
N GLY A 72 -11.64 5.96 -18.93
CA GLY A 72 -12.20 6.77 -17.85
C GLY A 72 -11.85 6.28 -16.43
N ASP A 73 -10.88 5.35 -16.33
CA ASP A 73 -10.28 4.92 -15.06
C ASP A 73 -9.42 6.02 -14.44
N PHE A 74 -8.64 5.73 -13.38
CA PHE A 74 -7.73 6.73 -12.82
C PHE A 74 -6.50 6.94 -13.73
N ASP A 75 -5.95 8.15 -13.72
CA ASP A 75 -4.69 8.48 -14.39
C ASP A 75 -3.49 8.11 -13.51
N GLN A 76 -2.29 8.08 -14.08
CA GLN A 76 -1.03 7.91 -13.36
C GLN A 76 -0.57 9.19 -12.65
N SER A 77 -1.35 10.27 -12.73
CA SER A 77 -0.99 11.54 -12.11
C SER A 77 -2.17 12.21 -11.44
N PHE A 78 -1.95 12.62 -10.19
CA PHE A 78 -2.88 13.42 -9.38
C PHE A 78 -2.18 14.71 -8.99
N ASN A 79 -2.82 15.86 -9.23
CA ASN A 79 -2.23 17.16 -8.93
C ASN A 79 -3.25 18.17 -8.43
N GLY A 80 -3.28 18.38 -7.12
CA GLY A 80 -4.28 19.23 -6.49
C GLY A 80 -5.61 18.53 -6.25
N ASP A 81 -5.62 17.19 -6.36
CA ASP A 81 -6.83 16.38 -6.32
C ASP A 81 -7.13 15.87 -4.91
N THR A 82 -8.38 15.46 -4.70
CA THR A 82 -8.82 14.71 -3.54
C THR A 82 -9.30 13.34 -3.97
N VAL A 83 -8.85 12.29 -3.30
CA VAL A 83 -9.35 10.93 -3.53
C VAL A 83 -9.91 10.40 -2.23
N ASN A 84 -11.13 9.87 -2.27
CA ASN A 84 -11.76 9.14 -1.17
C ASN A 84 -11.81 7.66 -1.55
N GLY A 85 -10.98 6.87 -0.88
CA GLY A 85 -10.87 5.44 -1.01
C GLY A 85 -9.51 4.98 -1.53
N THR A 86 -9.51 3.79 -2.12
CA THR A 86 -8.30 3.03 -2.44
C THR A 86 -7.89 3.25 -3.89
N ILE A 87 -6.67 3.73 -4.14
CA ILE A 87 -6.05 3.76 -5.47
C ILE A 87 -5.32 2.44 -5.68
N SER A 88 -5.67 1.68 -6.72
CA SER A 88 -5.01 0.41 -7.03
C SER A 88 -4.13 0.50 -8.26
N THR A 89 -2.86 0.18 -8.10
CA THR A 89 -1.85 0.07 -9.17
C THR A 89 -1.72 -1.35 -9.69
N TYR A 90 -2.64 -2.26 -9.30
CA TYR A 90 -2.61 -3.68 -9.67
C TYR A 90 -2.32 -3.89 -11.16
N TYR A 91 -3.07 -3.22 -12.04
CA TYR A 91 -2.89 -3.34 -13.49
C TYR A 91 -1.76 -2.49 -14.08
N LEU A 92 -1.24 -1.52 -13.32
CA LEU A 92 -0.10 -0.72 -13.75
C LEU A 92 1.20 -1.50 -13.57
N ASN A 93 1.33 -2.30 -12.51
CA ASN A 93 2.58 -3.00 -12.19
C ASN A 93 2.53 -4.52 -12.39
N HIS A 94 1.36 -5.12 -12.56
CA HIS A 94 1.24 -6.51 -13.02
C HIS A 94 0.98 -6.56 -14.53
N ASP A 95 1.64 -5.68 -15.30
CA ASP A 95 1.37 -5.56 -16.71
C ASP A 95 2.16 -6.58 -17.56
N TYR A 96 1.58 -6.94 -18.70
CA TYR A 96 1.94 -8.12 -19.48
C TYR A 96 3.29 -8.02 -20.24
N ALA A 97 4.14 -7.01 -19.98
CA ALA A 97 5.28 -6.70 -20.85
C ALA A 97 6.46 -6.02 -20.14
N ASP A 98 7.65 -6.61 -20.28
CA ASP A 98 8.93 -6.05 -19.83
C ASP A 98 9.10 -4.58 -20.30
N SER A 99 9.61 -3.72 -19.40
CA SER A 99 10.02 -2.33 -19.69
C SER A 99 8.88 -1.31 -19.91
N THR A 100 7.70 -1.56 -19.36
CA THR A 100 6.63 -0.56 -19.20
C THR A 100 6.98 0.43 -18.09
N ALA A 101 6.43 1.65 -18.19
CA ALA A 101 6.68 2.69 -17.19
C ALA A 101 5.67 2.54 -16.06
N ASN A 102 6.07 1.84 -14.99
CA ASN A 102 5.20 1.56 -13.84
C ASN A 102 5.34 2.69 -12.82
N GLN A 103 4.69 3.83 -13.08
CA GLN A 103 4.84 5.04 -12.27
C GLN A 103 3.51 5.67 -11.88
N LEU A 104 3.39 6.08 -10.62
CA LEU A 104 2.29 6.90 -10.09
C LEU A 104 2.84 8.17 -9.45
N ASP A 105 2.39 9.32 -9.93
CA ASP A 105 2.80 10.65 -9.45
C ASP A 105 1.66 11.37 -8.73
N ILE A 106 1.83 11.67 -7.44
CA ILE A 106 0.82 12.36 -6.63
C ILE A 106 1.44 13.62 -6.04
N SER A 107 0.86 14.79 -6.36
CA SER A 107 1.39 16.06 -5.88
C SER A 107 0.31 17.04 -5.45
N ASN A 108 0.55 17.80 -4.39
CA ASN A 108 -0.41 18.82 -3.91
C ASN A 108 -1.81 18.26 -3.60
N SER A 109 -1.94 16.95 -3.36
CA SER A 109 -3.22 16.25 -3.26
C SER A 109 -3.50 15.82 -1.82
N VAL A 110 -4.74 15.39 -1.57
CA VAL A 110 -5.15 14.73 -0.33
C VAL A 110 -5.80 13.41 -0.68
N ILE A 111 -5.31 12.32 -0.12
CA ILE A 111 -5.84 10.98 -0.33
C ILE A 111 -6.37 10.48 1.01
N HIS A 112 -7.68 10.34 1.11
CA HIS A 112 -8.36 9.72 2.22
C HIS A 112 -8.49 8.23 1.90
N GLY A 113 -7.63 7.39 2.50
CA GLY A 113 -7.53 5.97 2.17
C GLY A 113 -6.12 5.53 1.80
N SER A 114 -6.00 4.61 0.84
CA SER A 114 -4.76 3.88 0.58
C SER A 114 -4.34 3.89 -0.89
N ILE A 115 -3.05 3.65 -1.12
CA ILE A 115 -2.48 3.26 -2.40
C ILE A 115 -2.04 1.81 -2.27
N THR A 116 -2.55 0.95 -3.14
CA THR A 116 -2.24 -0.49 -3.09
C THR A 116 -1.85 -1.05 -4.45
N SER A 117 -0.99 -2.07 -4.48
CA SER A 117 -0.77 -2.89 -5.68
C SER A 117 -1.67 -4.11 -5.73
N LEU A 118 -2.49 -4.34 -4.71
CA LEU A 118 -3.44 -5.46 -4.62
C LEU A 118 -4.73 -5.16 -5.39
N LYS A 119 -5.51 -6.22 -5.66
CA LYS A 119 -6.91 -6.08 -6.08
C LYS A 119 -7.74 -5.61 -4.89
N PRO A 120 -8.43 -4.45 -4.98
CA PRO A 120 -9.20 -3.94 -3.85
C PRO A 120 -10.43 -4.80 -3.58
N GLY A 121 -10.55 -5.28 -2.36
CA GLY A 121 -11.70 -6.07 -1.91
C GLY A 121 -12.54 -5.32 -0.91
N GLY A 122 -13.53 -6.03 -0.37
CA GLY A 122 -14.17 -5.59 0.86
C GLY A 122 -15.17 -6.60 1.42
N TYR A 123 -15.67 -6.28 2.60
CA TYR A 123 -16.52 -7.17 3.40
C TYR A 123 -17.84 -6.47 3.75
N TYR A 124 -18.92 -7.25 3.78
CA TYR A 124 -20.27 -6.70 3.92
C TYR A 124 -21.11 -7.28 5.07
N ASP A 125 -20.73 -8.43 5.64
CA ASP A 125 -21.47 -9.05 6.74
C ASP A 125 -20.58 -9.28 7.97
N ARG A 126 -21.11 -8.87 9.14
CA ARG A 126 -20.69 -9.30 10.47
C ARG A 126 -21.92 -9.84 11.26
N LEU A 127 -22.22 -11.12 11.01
CA LEU A 127 -22.92 -12.15 11.82
C LEU A 127 -24.44 -12.36 11.65
N ASP A 128 -24.81 -13.62 11.36
CA ASP A 128 -25.73 -14.38 12.23
C ASP A 128 -24.89 -15.15 13.29
N ALA A 129 -25.39 -15.21 14.52
CA ALA A 129 -24.68 -15.48 15.77
C ALA A 129 -24.09 -16.90 15.97
N ASP A 130 -23.98 -17.71 14.90
CA ASP A 130 -23.69 -19.14 14.98
C ASP A 130 -22.50 -19.63 14.12
N SER A 131 -21.79 -18.76 13.38
CA SER A 131 -20.53 -19.14 12.71
C SER A 131 -19.55 -17.98 12.48
N ASP A 132 -18.34 -18.15 13.01
CA ASP A 132 -17.22 -17.21 13.07
C ASP A 132 -16.48 -17.05 11.71
N LEU A 133 -17.19 -16.69 10.63
CA LEU A 133 -16.60 -16.51 9.30
C LEU A 133 -17.00 -15.15 8.70
N LEU A 134 -16.02 -14.31 8.35
CA LEU A 134 -16.25 -13.13 7.51
C LEU A 134 -16.68 -13.58 6.12
N VAL A 135 -17.80 -13.06 5.63
CA VAL A 135 -18.23 -13.26 4.23
C VAL A 135 -17.78 -12.04 3.43
N GLY A 136 -16.80 -12.26 2.54
CA GLY A 136 -16.27 -11.24 1.63
C GLY A 136 -16.95 -11.31 0.26
N TYR A 137 -16.93 -10.18 -0.46
CA TYR A 137 -17.31 -10.14 -1.87
C TYR A 137 -16.06 -9.96 -2.73
N ASP A 138 -15.72 -10.98 -3.51
CA ASP A 138 -14.68 -10.85 -4.53
C ASP A 138 -15.28 -10.14 -5.75
N PHE A 139 -14.97 -8.84 -5.91
CA PHE A 139 -15.45 -8.03 -7.04
C PHE A 139 -14.95 -8.52 -8.41
N TYR A 140 -13.94 -9.38 -8.45
CA TYR A 140 -13.22 -9.70 -9.67
C TYR A 140 -13.15 -11.20 -9.91
N THR A 141 -13.91 -11.65 -10.91
CA THR A 141 -13.83 -13.01 -11.47
C THR A 141 -12.68 -13.19 -12.47
N ASP A 142 -11.91 -12.13 -12.68
CA ASP A 142 -10.89 -12.03 -13.70
C ASP A 142 -9.64 -12.77 -13.21
N ALA A 143 -9.11 -13.67 -14.05
CA ALA A 143 -7.88 -14.38 -13.75
C ALA A 143 -6.75 -13.39 -13.39
N PHE A 144 -5.82 -13.80 -12.52
CA PHE A 144 -4.59 -13.05 -12.26
C PHE A 144 -3.92 -12.70 -13.60
N VAL A 145 -3.52 -11.44 -13.72
CA VAL A 145 -3.12 -10.79 -14.99
C VAL A 145 -1.77 -11.33 -15.44
N ASP A 146 -0.79 -11.34 -14.55
CA ASP A 146 0.45 -12.10 -14.64
C ASP A 146 0.91 -12.38 -13.19
N THR A 147 1.50 -13.54 -12.95
CA THR A 147 2.05 -13.92 -11.65
C THR A 147 3.57 -14.09 -11.71
N ASN A 148 4.18 -13.85 -12.87
CA ASN A 148 5.61 -14.01 -13.05
C ASN A 148 6.31 -12.72 -12.65
N TRP A 149 7.05 -12.76 -11.54
CA TRP A 149 7.96 -11.69 -11.18
C TRP A 149 9.08 -11.55 -12.21
N ARG A 150 9.47 -10.30 -12.51
CA ARG A 150 10.60 -9.97 -13.38
C ARG A 150 11.54 -9.06 -12.61
N ASP A 151 12.78 -9.50 -12.46
CA ASP A 151 13.80 -8.73 -11.78
C ASP A 151 14.03 -7.39 -12.48
N GLY A 152 13.96 -6.30 -11.71
CA GLY A 152 14.09 -4.93 -12.21
C GLY A 152 12.82 -4.32 -12.81
N ASP A 153 11.68 -5.01 -12.77
CA ASP A 153 10.37 -4.44 -13.08
C ASP A 153 9.78 -3.71 -11.87
N VAL A 154 10.32 -2.52 -11.61
CA VAL A 154 10.11 -1.79 -10.35
C VAL A 154 9.01 -0.75 -10.47
N PHE A 155 8.02 -0.84 -9.58
CA PHE A 155 7.00 0.20 -9.42
C PHE A 155 7.61 1.47 -8.82
N THR A 156 7.31 2.64 -9.38
CA THR A 156 7.75 3.93 -8.85
C THR A 156 6.58 4.76 -8.35
N LEU A 157 6.57 5.06 -7.05
CA LEU A 157 5.57 5.94 -6.42
C LEU A 157 6.22 7.26 -6.00
N ASN A 158 5.80 8.36 -6.61
CA ASN A 158 6.28 9.70 -6.27
C ASN A 158 5.18 10.49 -5.57
N ILE A 159 5.48 10.97 -4.35
CA ILE A 159 4.55 11.72 -3.50
C ILE A 159 5.21 13.05 -3.11
N ALA A 160 4.56 14.17 -3.45
CA ALA A 160 5.12 15.50 -3.22
C ALA A 160 4.08 16.51 -2.69
N ASN A 161 4.30 17.06 -1.50
CA ASN A 161 3.36 18.01 -0.87
C ASN A 161 1.93 17.44 -0.79
N THR A 162 1.81 16.20 -0.35
CA THR A 162 0.56 15.43 -0.33
C THR A 162 0.32 14.88 1.06
N THR A 163 -0.95 14.79 1.46
CA THR A 163 -1.37 14.05 2.66
C THR A 163 -2.07 12.77 2.23
N ILE A 164 -1.67 11.64 2.82
CA ILE A 164 -2.38 10.36 2.71
C ILE A 164 -2.63 9.88 4.14
N ASP A 165 -3.89 9.88 4.55
CA ASP A 165 -4.29 9.76 5.95
C ASP A 165 -5.09 8.49 6.25
N ASP A 166 -5.06 7.44 5.42
CA ASP A 166 -5.61 6.09 5.67
C ASP A 166 -7.03 5.95 6.29
N ASP A 167 -7.77 7.05 6.40
CA ASP A 167 -9.05 7.21 7.10
C ASP A 167 -10.25 6.64 6.33
N TYR A 168 -10.05 6.25 5.08
CA TYR A 168 -11.12 5.63 4.29
C TYR A 168 -11.17 4.13 4.56
N GLU A 169 -11.85 3.81 5.66
CA GLU A 169 -11.91 2.45 6.18
C GLU A 169 -13.12 1.67 5.68
N ALA A 170 -14.21 2.38 5.39
CA ALA A 170 -15.43 1.81 4.88
C ALA A 170 -16.18 2.76 3.93
N PHE A 171 -16.92 2.17 3.01
CA PHE A 171 -17.88 2.84 2.16
C PHE A 171 -19.29 2.73 2.76
N TYR A 172 -19.85 3.87 3.15
CA TYR A 172 -21.19 3.97 3.74
C TYR A 172 -22.20 4.39 2.69
N PHE A 173 -23.33 3.69 2.63
CA PHE A 173 -24.40 4.00 1.68
C PHE A 173 -25.78 3.69 2.24
N THR A 174 -26.81 4.16 1.53
CA THR A 174 -28.21 3.92 1.87
C THR A 174 -28.88 3.18 0.72
N ASP A 175 -29.41 2.00 1.00
CA ASP A 175 -30.32 1.28 0.11
C ASP A 175 -31.74 1.83 0.27
N SER A 176 -32.43 2.10 -0.84
CA SER A 176 -33.76 2.75 -0.86
C SER A 176 -34.77 1.99 -1.71
N TYR A 177 -35.35 0.92 -1.16
CA TYR A 177 -36.23 0.02 -1.90
C TYR A 177 -37.73 0.18 -1.62
N LYS A 178 -38.55 -0.47 -2.46
CA LYS A 178 -40.01 -0.56 -2.29
C LYS A 178 -40.44 -1.82 -1.53
N ASP A 179 -41.25 -1.62 -0.49
CA ASP A 179 -42.03 -2.68 0.15
C ASP A 179 -43.52 -2.38 -0.04
N GLY A 180 -44.08 -2.92 -1.12
CA GLY A 180 -45.40 -2.52 -1.62
C GLY A 180 -45.43 -1.05 -2.06
N ASP A 181 -46.34 -0.26 -1.49
CA ASP A 181 -46.46 1.18 -1.81
C ASP A 181 -45.54 2.07 -0.96
N VAL A 182 -44.82 1.50 0.02
CA VAL A 182 -43.96 2.24 0.95
C VAL A 182 -42.50 2.18 0.46
N THR A 183 -41.79 3.31 0.51
CA THR A 183 -40.33 3.32 0.38
C THR A 183 -39.71 3.08 1.75
N LYS A 184 -38.81 2.10 1.83
CA LYS A 184 -37.97 1.86 3.00
C LYS A 184 -36.54 2.28 2.69
N HIS A 185 -35.76 2.43 3.76
CA HIS A 185 -34.35 2.72 3.67
C HIS A 185 -33.60 1.83 4.66
N THR A 186 -32.47 1.29 4.26
CA THR A 186 -31.48 0.70 5.17
C THR A 186 -30.14 1.41 4.96
N ASN A 187 -29.40 1.61 6.05
CA ASN A 187 -28.05 2.15 5.98
C ASN A 187 -27.11 0.97 6.09
N GLU A 188 -26.18 0.91 5.15
CA GLU A 188 -25.29 -0.22 4.95
C GLU A 188 -23.84 0.26 5.00
N THR A 189 -22.94 -0.66 5.28
CA THR A 189 -21.50 -0.41 5.37
C THR A 189 -20.77 -1.49 4.60
N PHE A 190 -19.79 -1.08 3.80
CA PHE A 190 -18.91 -1.96 3.08
C PHE A 190 -17.47 -1.67 3.50
N ASP A 191 -16.83 -2.59 4.23
CA ASP A 191 -15.46 -2.41 4.71
C ASP A 191 -14.49 -2.49 3.53
N THR A 192 -13.66 -1.46 3.35
CA THR A 192 -12.71 -1.32 2.23
C THR A 192 -11.28 -1.08 2.70
N SER A 193 -11.05 -1.11 4.01
CA SER A 193 -9.77 -0.73 4.60
C SER A 193 -8.65 -1.70 4.21
N GLU A 194 -7.53 -1.12 3.76
CA GLU A 194 -6.25 -1.80 3.59
C GLU A 194 -5.32 -1.56 4.81
N GLY A 195 -5.76 -0.77 5.80
CA GLY A 195 -5.08 -0.51 7.07
C GLY A 195 -3.88 0.46 7.04
N VAL A 196 -3.37 0.87 5.88
CA VAL A 196 -2.29 1.86 5.78
C VAL A 196 -2.40 2.70 4.51
N ALA A 197 -1.76 3.87 4.52
CA ALA A 197 -1.70 4.79 3.39
C ALA A 197 -1.04 4.19 2.14
N VAL A 198 -0.04 3.32 2.31
CA VAL A 198 0.65 2.65 1.20
C VAL A 198 0.83 1.17 1.52
N ASN A 199 0.23 0.28 0.73
CA ASN A 199 0.28 -1.18 0.90
C ASN A 199 0.68 -1.88 -0.40
N LEU A 200 1.93 -2.30 -0.55
CA LEU A 200 2.43 -2.83 -1.84
C LEU A 200 3.02 -4.23 -1.69
N ASP A 201 2.66 -5.11 -2.62
CA ASP A 201 3.18 -6.46 -2.81
C ASP A 201 4.07 -6.60 -4.06
N VAL A 202 4.62 -5.48 -4.52
CA VAL A 202 5.50 -5.40 -5.70
C VAL A 202 6.80 -4.67 -5.37
N GLU A 203 7.87 -4.99 -6.12
CA GLU A 203 9.15 -4.33 -5.97
C GLU A 203 9.01 -2.83 -6.25
N SER A 204 9.45 -1.98 -5.30
CA SER A 204 9.01 -0.59 -5.27
C SER A 204 10.10 0.44 -4.96
N ASN A 205 10.10 1.53 -5.74
CA ASN A 205 10.79 2.78 -5.48
C ASN A 205 9.80 3.85 -5.01
N ILE A 206 9.81 4.19 -3.73
CA ILE A 206 8.90 5.15 -3.11
C ILE A 206 9.64 6.44 -2.76
N ASN A 207 9.22 7.56 -3.35
CA ASN A 207 9.80 8.88 -3.14
C ASN A 207 8.79 9.82 -2.49
N ILE A 208 8.99 10.16 -1.21
CA ILE A 208 8.13 11.07 -0.45
C ILE A 208 8.89 12.38 -0.20
N SER A 209 8.32 13.51 -0.62
CA SER A 209 9.00 14.80 -0.60
C SER A 209 8.08 15.99 -0.31
N ASN A 210 8.70 17.15 -0.07
CA ASN A 210 8.03 18.46 -0.04
C ASN A 210 6.91 18.58 1.00
N ASN A 211 7.18 18.25 2.27
CA ASN A 211 6.22 18.36 3.37
C ASN A 211 4.99 17.46 3.22
N SER A 212 5.19 16.27 2.64
CA SER A 212 4.16 15.22 2.62
C SER A 212 3.96 14.60 4.00
N ARG A 213 2.77 14.04 4.22
CA ARG A 213 2.38 13.33 5.45
C ARG A 213 1.72 12.01 5.08
N ILE A 214 2.30 10.90 5.53
CA ILE A 214 1.90 9.55 5.14
C ILE A 214 1.61 8.73 6.41
N ALA A 215 0.42 8.15 6.51
CA ALA A 215 0.01 7.31 7.64
C ALA A 215 0.21 5.82 7.33
N GLY A 216 1.40 5.30 7.64
CA GLY A 216 1.74 3.89 7.43
C GLY A 216 2.25 3.57 6.02
N ILE A 217 3.25 2.68 5.96
CA ILE A 217 3.74 2.07 4.74
C ILE A 217 3.97 0.58 5.02
N ALA A 218 3.30 -0.30 4.29
CA ALA A 218 3.47 -1.74 4.37
C ALA A 218 3.97 -2.27 3.01
N LEU A 219 5.10 -2.97 3.03
CA LEU A 219 5.62 -3.70 1.88
C LEU A 219 5.65 -5.19 2.19
N SER A 220 5.06 -5.99 1.34
CA SER A 220 5.20 -7.44 1.35
C SER A 220 5.92 -7.91 0.11
N GLN A 221 6.72 -8.95 0.23
CA GLN A 221 7.24 -9.63 -0.94
C GLN A 221 6.10 -10.40 -1.62
N GLY A 222 5.84 -10.07 -2.88
CA GLY A 222 4.83 -10.75 -3.70
C GLY A 222 5.32 -12.10 -4.19
N ASN A 223 4.62 -12.67 -5.18
CA ASN A 223 5.05 -13.91 -5.80
C ASN A 223 6.34 -13.70 -6.59
N THR A 224 7.45 -14.28 -6.13
CA THR A 224 8.74 -14.18 -6.81
C THR A 224 9.04 -15.34 -7.77
N TYR A 225 8.14 -16.31 -7.92
CA TYR A 225 8.41 -17.50 -8.72
C TYR A 225 8.71 -17.15 -10.19
N ASN A 226 9.85 -17.61 -10.70
CA ASN A 226 10.20 -17.47 -12.12
C ASN A 226 11.07 -18.65 -12.59
N GLU A 227 10.55 -19.43 -13.54
CA GLU A 227 11.24 -20.61 -14.13
C GLU A 227 12.55 -20.28 -14.87
N THR A 228 12.78 -19.00 -15.22
CA THR A 228 13.97 -18.55 -15.96
C THR A 228 15.14 -18.30 -15.03
N TYR A 229 14.86 -17.83 -13.81
CA TYR A 229 15.85 -17.40 -12.82
C TYR A 229 16.30 -18.60 -11.98
N THR A 230 17.20 -19.40 -12.55
CA THR A 230 17.63 -20.68 -11.95
C THR A 230 19.10 -20.69 -11.51
N THR A 231 19.89 -19.67 -11.88
CA THR A 231 21.34 -19.62 -11.63
C THR A 231 21.96 -18.22 -11.48
N GLU A 232 21.19 -17.14 -11.69
CA GLU A 232 21.66 -15.75 -11.63
C GLU A 232 21.26 -15.08 -10.31
N SER A 233 22.11 -14.20 -9.79
CA SER A 233 21.84 -13.49 -8.53
C SER A 233 20.74 -12.45 -8.73
N HIS A 234 19.69 -12.57 -7.92
CA HIS A 234 18.46 -11.79 -8.00
C HIS A 234 18.01 -11.42 -6.59
N THR A 235 17.50 -10.21 -6.41
CA THR A 235 16.98 -9.71 -5.13
C THR A 235 15.70 -8.91 -5.38
N TRP A 236 14.84 -8.85 -4.37
CA TRP A 236 13.68 -7.97 -4.38
C TRP A 236 14.05 -6.67 -3.68
N ASP A 237 14.30 -5.60 -4.44
CA ASP A 237 14.88 -4.37 -3.93
C ASP A 237 13.83 -3.26 -3.75
N ASN A 238 13.40 -3.07 -2.50
CA ASN A 238 12.56 -1.94 -2.13
C ASN A 238 13.41 -0.74 -1.72
N ASN A 239 13.16 0.44 -2.32
CA ASN A 239 13.84 1.68 -1.97
C ASN A 239 12.84 2.75 -1.55
N ILE A 240 12.95 3.26 -0.33
CA ILE A 240 12.11 4.33 0.20
C ILE A 240 12.98 5.55 0.50
N SER A 241 12.63 6.70 -0.07
CA SER A 241 13.28 7.99 0.20
C SER A 241 12.29 9.01 0.73
N VAL A 242 12.47 9.46 1.98
CA VAL A 242 11.59 10.44 2.64
C VAL A 242 12.36 11.73 2.93
N LYS A 243 12.02 12.82 2.24
CA LYS A 243 12.70 14.11 2.34
C LYS A 243 11.75 15.21 2.75
N ASP A 244 12.15 15.99 3.76
CA ASP A 244 11.36 17.13 4.25
C ASP A 244 9.92 16.75 4.59
N SER A 245 9.66 15.52 5.05
CA SER A 245 8.31 14.94 5.15
C SER A 245 8.14 14.11 6.43
N THR A 246 6.91 13.65 6.69
CA THR A 246 6.60 12.84 7.88
C THR A 246 5.94 11.54 7.46
N VAL A 247 6.40 10.43 8.04
CA VAL A 247 5.72 9.13 8.02
C VAL A 247 5.30 8.81 9.45
N THR A 248 4.05 8.43 9.64
CA THR A 248 3.48 8.09 10.95
C THR A 248 2.89 6.69 10.96
N SER A 249 2.44 6.21 12.12
CA SER A 249 1.61 5.00 12.20
C SER A 249 0.34 5.15 11.37
N GLY A 250 -0.10 4.02 10.81
CA GLY A 250 -1.44 3.86 10.23
C GLY A 250 -2.44 3.31 11.25
N SER A 251 -3.68 3.08 10.80
CA SER A 251 -4.81 2.58 11.58
C SER A 251 -4.96 1.06 11.50
N ASP A 252 -5.08 0.40 12.65
CA ASP A 252 -5.33 -1.05 12.76
C ASP A 252 -6.80 -1.41 12.96
N ILE A 253 -7.65 -0.39 13.01
CA ILE A 253 -9.02 -0.55 13.47
C ILE A 253 -9.90 0.33 12.60
N ILE A 254 -10.92 -0.27 11.98
CA ILE A 254 -12.04 0.50 11.44
C ILE A 254 -12.72 1.24 12.61
N LEU A 255 -12.58 2.56 12.65
CA LEU A 255 -12.88 3.43 13.79
C LEU A 255 -14.36 3.43 14.18
N ASP A 256 -15.24 3.11 13.24
CA ASP A 256 -16.70 3.13 13.41
C ASP A 256 -17.33 1.73 13.51
N SER A 257 -16.54 0.65 13.65
CA SER A 257 -17.11 -0.70 13.78
C SER A 257 -17.26 -1.16 15.24
N ASP A 258 -18.50 -1.24 15.72
CA ASP A 258 -18.87 -1.59 17.10
C ASP A 258 -18.83 -3.11 17.41
N THR A 259 -18.12 -3.92 16.61
CA THR A 259 -18.19 -5.39 16.67
C THR A 259 -16.81 -6.06 16.53
N TYR A 260 -16.42 -6.79 17.58
CA TYR A 260 -15.33 -7.80 17.66
C TYR A 260 -15.14 -8.53 16.30
N VAL A 261 -13.97 -8.75 15.70
CA VAL A 261 -12.55 -8.72 16.09
C VAL A 261 -11.84 -7.65 15.27
N LYS A 262 -11.04 -6.82 15.95
CA LYS A 262 -10.18 -5.81 15.35
C LYS A 262 -8.95 -6.52 14.76
N THR A 263 -8.98 -6.80 13.47
CA THR A 263 -7.81 -7.21 12.71
C THR A 263 -7.69 -6.28 11.50
N GLY A 264 -7.32 -5.02 11.74
CA GLY A 264 -6.41 -4.40 10.80
C GLY A 264 -5.08 -5.17 10.82
N HIS A 265 -4.24 -4.88 9.85
CA HIS A 265 -2.93 -5.52 9.81
C HIS A 265 -1.85 -4.65 10.49
N PHE A 266 -2.06 -3.34 10.73
CA PHE A 266 -0.99 -2.41 11.14
C PHE A 266 -1.45 -1.14 11.90
N GLY A 267 -1.00 -0.97 13.17
CA GLY A 267 -1.31 0.17 14.07
C GLY A 267 -1.98 -0.25 15.40
N ASN A 268 -2.29 0.68 16.32
CA ASN A 268 -3.22 0.49 17.45
C ASN A 268 -3.94 1.82 17.80
N SER A 269 -3.77 2.85 16.97
CA SER A 269 -4.41 4.14 17.15
C SER A 269 -5.83 4.13 16.61
N SER A 270 -6.66 4.99 17.18
CA SER A 270 -8.00 5.29 16.68
C SER A 270 -8.00 6.40 15.62
N GLU A 271 -6.83 6.88 15.20
CA GLU A 271 -6.68 7.96 14.22
C GLU A 271 -5.29 7.79 13.57
N PRO A 272 -5.12 8.23 12.32
CA PRO A 272 -3.81 8.34 11.69
C PRO A 272 -2.90 9.22 12.53
N SER A 273 -1.59 8.95 12.52
CA SER A 273 -0.57 9.78 13.15
C SER A 273 -0.47 9.81 14.67
N ASP A 274 -1.32 9.07 15.37
CA ASP A 274 -1.26 8.92 16.82
C ASP A 274 -0.31 7.78 17.22
N TYR A 275 0.99 8.09 17.35
CA TYR A 275 1.91 7.17 18.03
C TYR A 275 1.68 7.22 19.54
N THR A 276 0.98 6.22 20.06
CA THR A 276 0.62 6.08 21.48
C THR A 276 1.53 5.10 22.23
N GLY A 277 2.27 4.25 21.52
CA GLY A 277 3.30 3.39 22.10
C GLY A 277 3.59 2.14 21.28
N PRO A 278 4.16 1.10 21.90
CA PRO A 278 4.48 -0.16 21.22
C PRO A 278 3.25 -0.77 20.54
N GLY A 279 3.41 -1.20 19.28
CA GLY A 279 2.35 -1.75 18.43
C GLY A 279 1.83 -0.77 17.37
N ASP A 280 2.12 0.52 17.51
CA ASP A 280 1.76 1.54 16.51
C ASP A 280 2.79 1.56 15.37
N VAL A 281 2.63 0.68 14.38
CA VAL A 281 3.60 0.49 13.29
C VAL A 281 3.43 1.56 12.21
N ALA A 282 4.53 2.26 11.88
CA ALA A 282 4.61 3.22 10.77
C ALA A 282 5.17 2.60 9.49
N MET A 283 6.03 1.60 9.61
CA MET A 283 6.61 0.91 8.46
C MET A 283 6.67 -0.59 8.73
N SER A 284 6.16 -1.41 7.81
CA SER A 284 6.28 -2.86 7.87
C SER A 284 6.87 -3.43 6.58
N PHE A 285 7.68 -4.47 6.74
CA PHE A 285 8.31 -5.21 5.65
C PHE A 285 8.16 -6.69 5.93
N THR A 286 7.56 -7.43 4.99
CA THR A 286 7.19 -8.83 5.20
C THR A 286 7.63 -9.72 4.04
N ASP A 287 8.46 -10.73 4.32
CA ASP A 287 8.64 -11.91 3.48
C ASP A 287 7.89 -13.12 4.09
N SER A 288 7.30 -13.96 3.24
CA SER A 288 6.65 -15.20 3.61
C SER A 288 6.89 -16.33 2.60
N GLY A 289 8.11 -16.86 2.57
CA GLY A 289 8.47 -18.04 1.80
C GLY A 289 8.74 -17.76 0.33
N SER A 290 9.41 -16.63 0.05
CA SER A 290 9.82 -16.23 -1.30
C SER A 290 11.08 -16.96 -1.77
N ASP A 291 11.34 -16.93 -3.08
CA ASP A 291 12.51 -17.62 -3.67
C ASP A 291 13.81 -16.80 -3.57
N TYR A 292 13.70 -15.48 -3.40
CA TYR A 292 14.81 -14.51 -3.44
C TYR A 292 14.80 -13.59 -2.22
N ALA A 293 15.98 -13.17 -1.78
CA ALA A 293 16.11 -12.22 -0.68
C ALA A 293 15.42 -10.88 -0.95
N MET A 294 14.64 -10.42 0.01
CA MET A 294 14.06 -9.08 0.08
C MET A 294 15.06 -8.10 0.70
N LYS A 295 15.44 -7.06 -0.05
CA LYS A 295 16.33 -5.99 0.41
C LYS A 295 15.57 -4.68 0.52
N ASN A 296 15.41 -4.17 1.73
CA ASN A 296 14.68 -2.94 2.00
C ASN A 296 15.64 -1.82 2.38
N ASN A 297 15.69 -0.75 1.59
CA ASN A 297 16.57 0.40 1.81
C ASN A 297 15.74 1.66 2.06
N VAL A 298 15.76 2.15 3.29
CA VAL A 298 14.95 3.28 3.74
C VAL A 298 15.84 4.44 4.16
N TYR A 299 15.62 5.61 3.55
CA TYR A 299 16.39 6.82 3.81
C TYR A 299 15.49 8.01 4.17
N PHE A 300 15.71 8.59 5.35
CA PHE A 300 15.06 9.82 5.80
C PHE A 300 16.04 10.99 5.84
N SER A 301 15.66 12.13 5.26
CA SER A 301 16.44 13.37 5.24
C SER A 301 15.61 14.57 5.66
N ASN A 302 15.99 15.27 6.72
CA ASN A 302 15.19 16.37 7.30
C ASN A 302 13.71 15.98 7.53
N SER A 303 13.48 14.73 7.95
CA SER A 303 12.15 14.11 8.02
C SER A 303 11.87 13.52 9.39
N THR A 304 10.61 13.20 9.67
CA THR A 304 10.21 12.54 10.92
C THR A 304 9.55 11.19 10.64
N LEU A 305 10.01 10.15 11.33
CA LEU A 305 9.36 8.85 11.42
C LEU A 305 8.74 8.72 12.82
N MET A 306 7.44 8.50 12.89
CA MET A 306 6.68 8.43 14.15
C MET A 306 5.87 7.13 14.18
N GLY A 307 6.42 6.09 14.79
CA GLY A 307 5.86 4.75 14.80
C GLY A 307 6.93 3.68 14.84
N ASP A 308 6.52 2.47 15.20
CA ASP A 308 7.36 1.29 15.19
C ASP A 308 7.70 0.89 13.75
N VAL A 309 8.84 0.23 13.59
CA VAL A 309 9.29 -0.33 12.32
C VAL A 309 9.35 -1.84 12.48
N ALA A 310 8.52 -2.56 11.73
CA ALA A 310 8.38 -4.00 11.81
C ALA A 310 9.05 -4.69 10.62
N PHE A 311 9.82 -5.75 10.90
CA PHE A 311 10.46 -6.60 9.90
C PHE A 311 10.12 -8.06 10.17
N ASN A 312 9.35 -8.69 9.28
CA ASN A 312 8.98 -10.08 9.37
C ASN A 312 9.58 -10.85 8.19
N SER A 313 10.37 -11.88 8.45
CA SER A 313 11.01 -12.67 7.41
C SER A 313 11.03 -14.14 7.73
N THR A 314 10.97 -14.94 6.69
CA THR A 314 11.26 -16.36 6.74
C THR A 314 12.55 -16.66 6.00
N TRP A 315 13.01 -17.91 6.04
CA TRP A 315 14.06 -18.32 5.11
C TRP A 315 13.46 -18.43 3.71
N ASN A 316 14.18 -17.94 2.70
CA ASN A 316 13.76 -18.10 1.30
C ASN A 316 13.72 -19.59 0.91
N SER A 317 12.93 -19.95 -0.11
CA SER A 317 12.68 -21.33 -0.54
C SER A 317 13.96 -22.14 -0.81
N ASN A 318 15.03 -21.45 -1.22
CA ASN A 318 16.30 -22.04 -1.59
C ASN A 318 17.27 -22.19 -0.41
N PHE A 319 16.87 -21.81 0.80
CA PHE A 319 17.67 -22.07 2.00
C PHE A 319 17.46 -23.51 2.49
N ASP A 320 18.55 -24.30 2.62
CA ASP A 320 18.48 -25.63 3.23
C ASP A 320 19.11 -25.66 4.65
N PRO A 321 18.31 -25.64 5.73
CA PRO A 321 18.83 -25.66 7.09
C PRO A 321 19.61 -26.94 7.47
N ASN A 322 19.46 -28.03 6.71
CA ASN A 322 20.17 -29.29 6.95
C ASN A 322 21.43 -29.45 6.09
N GLY A 323 21.67 -28.50 5.17
CA GLY A 323 22.75 -28.51 4.20
C GLY A 323 22.58 -29.60 3.13
N HIS A 324 22.71 -29.18 1.88
CA HIS A 324 22.66 -30.03 0.69
C HIS A 324 23.94 -29.87 -0.13
N ASP A 325 24.47 -30.97 -0.68
CA ASP A 325 25.60 -30.93 -1.62
C ASP A 325 25.07 -30.55 -3.00
N SER A 326 24.90 -29.24 -3.22
CA SER A 326 24.23 -28.71 -4.41
C SER A 326 25.09 -28.81 -5.68
N ASN A 327 26.42 -28.78 -5.52
CA ASN A 327 27.40 -28.74 -6.60
C ASN A 327 28.11 -30.10 -6.83
N GLY A 328 27.89 -31.09 -5.97
CA GLY A 328 28.44 -32.45 -6.06
C GLY A 328 29.91 -32.57 -5.66
N ASP A 329 30.47 -31.63 -4.90
CA ASP A 329 31.85 -31.64 -4.44
C ASP A 329 32.07 -32.42 -3.12
N GLY A 330 30.98 -32.88 -2.50
CA GLY A 330 30.98 -33.64 -1.25
C GLY A 330 30.97 -32.79 0.02
N LEU A 331 30.90 -31.47 -0.10
CA LEU A 331 30.62 -30.54 0.99
C LEU A 331 29.11 -30.23 1.01
N LYS A 332 28.64 -29.73 2.15
CA LYS A 332 27.26 -29.30 2.30
C LYS A 332 27.21 -27.79 2.18
N ASP A 333 26.15 -27.28 1.58
CA ASP A 333 25.89 -25.85 1.42
C ASP A 333 24.50 -25.52 2.00
N THR A 334 24.37 -24.37 2.65
CA THR A 334 23.06 -23.82 3.05
C THR A 334 22.39 -22.98 1.96
N ASN A 335 23.17 -22.54 0.97
CA ASN A 335 22.72 -21.63 -0.08
C ASN A 335 21.81 -22.29 -1.14
N GLY A 336 21.54 -23.60 -1.04
CA GLY A 336 20.66 -24.34 -1.95
C GLY A 336 21.01 -24.24 -3.43
N GLY A 337 22.28 -24.00 -3.77
CA GLY A 337 22.74 -23.86 -5.15
C GLY A 337 22.90 -22.41 -5.63
N TRP A 338 22.59 -21.41 -4.79
CA TRP A 338 22.98 -20.02 -5.03
C TRP A 338 24.51 -19.86 -4.99
N THR A 339 25.01 -18.76 -5.57
CA THR A 339 26.46 -18.49 -5.57
C THR A 339 26.98 -18.11 -4.18
N ASP A 340 26.14 -17.54 -3.32
CA ASP A 340 26.46 -17.21 -1.92
C ASP A 340 25.21 -17.30 -1.01
N ASP A 341 25.43 -17.42 0.30
CA ASP A 341 24.35 -17.48 1.29
C ASP A 341 23.59 -16.15 1.44
N GLY A 342 24.20 -15.00 1.05
CA GLY A 342 23.62 -13.66 1.20
C GLY A 342 22.40 -13.42 0.30
N LEU A 343 22.23 -14.25 -0.74
CA LEU A 343 21.04 -14.32 -1.58
C LEU A 343 19.83 -14.99 -0.91
N ASN A 344 20.03 -15.60 0.27
CA ASN A 344 18.95 -16.14 1.10
C ASN A 344 18.71 -15.32 2.39
N VAL A 345 19.23 -14.09 2.43
CA VAL A 345 19.13 -13.23 3.62
C VAL A 345 18.32 -12.00 3.29
N ASP A 346 17.15 -11.88 3.88
CA ASP A 346 16.39 -10.64 3.81
C ASP A 346 17.00 -9.56 4.69
N GLU A 347 16.89 -8.30 4.28
CA GLU A 347 17.51 -7.16 4.94
C GLU A 347 16.58 -5.95 5.04
N LEU A 348 16.76 -5.20 6.13
CA LEU A 348 16.20 -3.86 6.31
C LEU A 348 17.27 -2.88 6.77
N ASN A 349 17.57 -1.92 5.91
CA ASN A 349 18.51 -0.83 6.15
C ASN A 349 17.75 0.48 6.36
N LEU A 350 17.67 0.97 7.59
CA LEU A 350 17.05 2.25 7.92
C LEU A 350 18.09 3.33 8.26
N THR A 351 18.15 4.38 7.44
CA THR A 351 19.09 5.50 7.61
C THR A 351 18.34 6.80 7.91
N LEU A 352 18.71 7.45 9.01
CA LEU A 352 18.21 8.78 9.41
C LEU A 352 19.34 9.81 9.29
N ASP A 353 19.17 10.81 8.43
CA ASP A 353 20.21 11.80 8.13
C ASP A 353 19.64 13.24 8.12
N ASN A 354 20.52 14.24 8.10
CA ASN A 354 20.19 15.66 8.00
C ASN A 354 19.19 16.14 9.07
N GLY A 355 19.34 15.64 10.30
CA GLY A 355 18.50 16.02 11.43
C GLY A 355 17.15 15.29 11.50
N SER A 356 16.96 14.24 10.68
CA SER A 356 15.80 13.37 10.77
C SER A 356 15.67 12.73 12.15
N LYS A 357 14.44 12.43 12.56
CA LYS A 357 14.12 11.85 13.86
C LYS A 357 13.24 10.63 13.71
N TRP A 358 13.46 9.67 14.60
CA TRP A 358 12.58 8.53 14.79
C TRP A 358 12.13 8.46 16.24
N VAL A 359 10.82 8.30 16.42
CA VAL A 359 10.17 7.97 17.69
C VAL A 359 9.39 6.70 17.46
N GLY A 360 9.85 5.59 18.03
CA GLY A 360 9.31 4.26 17.79
C GLY A 360 10.25 3.16 18.28
N GLN A 361 9.89 1.91 18.02
CA GLN A 361 10.71 0.72 18.30
C GLN A 361 10.96 -0.09 17.03
N ALA A 362 12.12 -0.76 16.96
CA ALA A 362 12.35 -1.81 15.97
C ALA A 362 11.71 -3.10 16.49
N ILE A 363 10.86 -3.72 15.67
CA ILE A 363 10.24 -5.02 15.91
C ILE A 363 10.72 -5.95 14.80
N TYR A 364 11.18 -7.14 15.17
CA TYR A 364 11.57 -8.14 14.18
C TYR A 364 11.05 -9.51 14.57
N ASN A 365 10.59 -10.26 13.57
CA ASN A 365 10.21 -11.66 13.69
C ASN A 365 10.85 -12.40 12.53
N VAL A 366 11.95 -13.09 12.79
CA VAL A 366 12.80 -13.69 11.76
C VAL A 366 13.05 -15.15 12.08
N ALA A 367 13.20 -15.96 11.04
CA ALA A 367 13.64 -17.33 11.20
C ALA A 367 15.13 -17.38 11.62
N GLU A 368 15.46 -18.28 12.55
CA GLU A 368 16.83 -18.49 13.02
C GLU A 368 17.27 -19.92 12.74
N THR A 369 18.56 -20.13 12.48
CA THR A 369 19.18 -21.47 12.42
C THR A 369 20.37 -21.55 13.37
N SER A 370 20.64 -22.75 13.88
CA SER A 370 21.81 -23.05 14.72
C SER A 370 22.98 -23.63 13.93
N ALA A 371 22.80 -23.90 12.64
CA ALA A 371 23.79 -24.47 11.75
C ALA A 371 23.77 -23.77 10.39
N MET A 372 24.96 -23.44 9.89
CA MET A 372 25.22 -22.97 8.53
C MET A 372 26.35 -23.82 7.93
N TYR A 373 26.32 -24.04 6.62
CA TYR A 373 27.24 -24.92 5.91
C TYR A 373 27.82 -24.18 4.70
N ASP A 374 29.14 -24.28 4.55
CA ASP A 374 29.93 -23.56 3.53
C ASP A 374 29.64 -22.06 3.42
N VAL A 375 29.57 -21.38 4.57
CA VAL A 375 29.51 -19.91 4.62
C VAL A 375 30.81 -19.36 4.07
N ALA A 376 30.82 -19.01 2.78
CA ALA A 376 31.90 -18.25 2.21
C ALA A 376 32.14 -17.01 3.07
N THR A 377 33.41 -16.65 3.27
CA THR A 377 33.75 -15.46 4.06
C THR A 377 33.33 -14.23 3.26
N ASN A 378 32.28 -13.53 3.72
CA ASN A 378 31.82 -12.24 3.18
C ASN A 378 32.95 -11.29 2.79
#